data_AF-A0A953M975-F1
#
_entry.id   AF-A0A953M975-F1
#
_cell.length_a   1.000
_cell.length_b   1.000
_cell.length_c   1.000
_cell.angle_alpha   90.00
_cell.angle_beta   90.00
_cell.angle_gamma   90.00
#
_symmetry.space_group_name_H-M   'P 1'
#
loop_
_entity.id
_entity.type
_entity.pdbx_description
1 polymer ?
#
loop_
_entity_poly.entity_id
_entity_poly.type
_entity_poly.pdbx_seq_one_letter_code
_entity_poly.pdbx_strand_id
1 'polypeptide(L)' 'FVYEGKAAAAPPAVVKSEAATPQAPAINRVSLSTRIRDDYAKALKRASLERQLKGVEPNTLQDILEQAIEPWLRSNGYIP' A
#
# COMPACT_ATOMS: atom_id res chain seq x y z
N PHE A 1 5.70 -2.75 54.97
CA PHE A 1 6.45 -3.96 54.60
C PHE A 1 6.49 -4.05 53.08
N VAL A 2 7.66 -3.87 52.49
CA VAL A 2 7.94 -4.03 51.05
C VAL A 2 8.16 -5.52 50.78
N TYR A 3 7.57 -6.06 49.73
CA TYR A 3 7.88 -7.41 49.24
C TYR A 3 8.53 -7.29 47.85
N GLU A 4 9.84 -7.53 47.79
CA GLU A 4 10.51 -7.98 46.57
C GLU A 4 10.20 -9.48 46.37
N GLY A 5 9.85 -9.86 45.15
CA GLY A 5 9.64 -11.25 44.73
C GLY A 5 10.39 -11.53 43.43
N LYS A 6 11.46 -12.31 43.54
CA LYS A 6 12.43 -12.71 42.51
C LYS A 6 12.02 -14.03 41.83
N ALA A 7 12.55 -14.23 40.61
CA ALA A 7 12.71 -15.48 39.82
C ALA A 7 11.55 -15.82 38.86
N ALA A 8 11.73 -16.44 37.68
CA ALA A 8 12.85 -17.16 37.07
C ALA A 8 12.71 -17.18 35.53
N ALA A 9 13.82 -17.44 34.83
CA ALA A 9 13.96 -17.49 33.37
C ALA A 9 13.31 -18.72 32.70
N ALA A 10 12.84 -18.56 31.45
CA ALA A 10 12.37 -19.62 30.56
C ALA A 10 13.31 -19.78 29.33
N PRO A 11 13.44 -20.99 28.74
CA PRO A 11 14.46 -21.33 27.72
C PRO A 11 14.14 -20.84 26.30
N PRO A 12 15.12 -20.79 25.36
CA PRO A 12 14.98 -20.11 24.08
C PRO A 12 14.22 -20.94 23.04
N ALA A 13 13.29 -20.28 22.34
CA ALA A 13 12.55 -20.83 21.21
C ALA A 13 13.43 -20.92 19.95
N VAL A 14 13.29 -22.03 19.24
CA VAL A 14 14.01 -22.42 18.02
C VAL A 14 13.68 -21.45 16.88
N VAL A 15 14.71 -20.78 16.33
CA VAL A 15 14.58 -19.88 15.17
C VAL A 15 14.53 -20.72 13.90
N LYS A 16 13.35 -20.86 13.31
CA LYS A 16 13.18 -21.41 11.96
C LYS A 16 13.48 -20.29 10.96
N SER A 17 14.60 -20.39 10.25
CA SER A 17 14.97 -19.46 9.18
C SER A 17 14.00 -19.61 8.01
N GLU A 18 13.17 -18.59 7.80
CA GLU A 18 12.29 -18.49 6.64
C GLU A 18 13.04 -17.77 5.51
N ALA A 19 13.08 -18.42 4.35
CA ALA A 19 13.77 -17.93 3.17
C ALA A 19 13.22 -16.57 2.71
N ALA A 20 14.11 -15.61 2.48
CA ALA A 20 13.76 -14.26 2.08
C ALA A 20 13.15 -14.23 0.67
N THR A 21 11.84 -13.99 0.59
CA THR A 21 11.15 -13.62 -0.65
C THR A 21 11.70 -12.27 -1.14
N PRO A 22 11.98 -12.09 -2.45
CA PRO A 22 12.44 -10.81 -2.98
C PRO A 22 11.43 -9.71 -2.64
N GLN A 23 11.85 -8.77 -1.80
CA GLN A 23 11.02 -7.66 -1.38
C GLN A 23 10.98 -6.66 -2.56
N ALA A 24 9.80 -6.45 -3.13
CA ALA A 24 9.61 -5.43 -4.16
C ALA A 24 10.12 -4.06 -3.64
N PRO A 25 10.75 -3.23 -4.49
CA PRO A 25 11.30 -1.96 -4.06
C PRO A 25 10.21 -1.13 -3.39
N ALA A 26 10.52 -0.61 -2.20
CA ALA A 26 9.57 0.18 -1.42
C ALA A 26 9.24 1.47 -2.19
N ILE A 27 8.02 1.57 -2.70
CA ILE A 27 7.52 2.78 -3.37
C ILE A 27 7.15 3.80 -2.30
N ASN A 28 7.90 4.89 -2.22
CA ASN A 28 7.57 6.01 -1.33
C ASN A 28 6.42 6.82 -1.91
N ARG A 29 5.22 6.65 -1.32
CA ARG A 29 4.02 7.40 -1.70
C ARG A 29 3.88 8.67 -0.87
N VAL A 30 3.57 9.79 -1.52
CA VAL A 30 3.30 11.08 -0.88
C VAL A 30 1.86 11.51 -1.13
N SER A 31 1.27 12.26 -0.19
CA SER A 31 -0.08 12.79 -0.36
C SER A 31 -0.09 13.89 -1.42
N LEU A 32 -1.00 13.76 -2.39
CA LEU A 32 -1.28 14.78 -3.40
C LEU A 32 -2.70 15.30 -3.17
N SER A 33 -2.86 16.61 -2.95
CA SER A 33 -4.18 17.24 -2.87
C SER A 33 -4.43 18.10 -4.11
N THR A 34 -5.53 17.86 -4.82
CA THR A 34 -5.92 18.62 -6.01
C THR A 34 -7.45 18.56 -6.17
N ARG A 35 -8.04 19.60 -6.75
CA ARG A 35 -9.47 19.63 -7.08
C ARG A 35 -9.73 18.95 -8.42
N ILE A 36 -10.74 18.11 -8.49
CA ILE A 36 -11.20 17.44 -9.71
C ILE A 36 -12.69 17.69 -9.92
N ARG A 37 -13.20 17.41 -11.12
CA ARG A 37 -14.64 17.49 -11.39
C ARG A 37 -15.41 16.46 -10.58
N ASP A 38 -16.61 16.83 -10.12
CA ASP A 38 -17.46 15.99 -9.28
C ASP A 38 -17.87 14.67 -9.97
N ASP A 39 -18.17 14.73 -11.27
CA ASP A 39 -18.53 13.54 -12.06
C ASP A 39 -17.37 12.55 -12.15
N TYR A 40 -16.13 13.04 -12.27
CA TYR A 40 -14.93 12.21 -12.28
C TYR A 40 -14.70 11.57 -10.91
N ALA A 41 -14.88 12.32 -9.82
CA ALA A 41 -14.75 11.78 -8.47
C ALA A 41 -15.75 10.64 -8.20
N LYS A 42 -17.01 10.81 -8.63
CA LYS A 42 -18.05 9.78 -8.49
C LYS A 42 -17.75 8.56 -9.35
N ALA A 43 -17.39 8.76 -10.62
CA ALA A 43 -17.04 7.68 -11.54
C ALA A 43 -15.84 6.87 -11.04
N LEU A 44 -14.79 7.54 -10.54
CA LEU A 44 -13.59 6.90 -10.03
C LEU A 44 -13.87 6.04 -8.79
N LYS A 45 -14.65 6.56 -7.83
CA LYS A 45 -15.08 5.79 -6.64
C LYS A 45 -15.90 4.56 -7.03
N ARG A 46 -16.84 4.73 -7.96
CA ARG A 46 -17.65 3.61 -8.47
C ARG A 46 -16.78 2.56 -9.14
N ALA A 47 -15.87 2.96 -10.02
CA ALA A 47 -14.98 2.05 -10.74
C ALA A 47 -14.07 1.27 -9.78
N SER A 48 -13.52 1.93 -8.76
CA SER A 48 -12.73 1.30 -7.70
C SER A 48 -13.53 0.21 -7.00
N LEU A 49 -14.75 0.52 -6.55
CA LEU A 49 -15.61 -0.43 -5.85
C LEU A 49 -16.04 -1.61 -6.75
N GLU A 50 -16.46 -1.35 -7.99
CA GLU A 50 -16.84 -2.40 -8.93
C GLU A 50 -15.68 -3.37 -9.22
N ARG A 51 -14.45 -2.85 -9.29
CA ARG A 51 -13.24 -3.65 -9.51
C ARG A 51 -12.88 -4.49 -8.29
N GLN A 52 -13.03 -3.95 -7.08
CA GLN A 52 -12.86 -4.71 -5.84
C GLN A 52 -13.85 -5.89 -5.78
N LEU A 53 -15.13 -5.65 -6.09
CA LEU A 53 -16.14 -6.71 -6.12
C LEU A 53 -15.85 -7.79 -7.16
N LYS A 54 -15.23 -7.42 -8.28
CA LYS A 54 -14.83 -8.35 -9.34
C LYS A 54 -13.45 -9.00 -9.11
N GLY A 55 -12.71 -8.59 -8.08
CA GLY A 55 -11.35 -9.06 -7.84
C GLY A 55 -10.35 -8.69 -8.94
N VAL A 56 -10.54 -7.54 -9.61
CA VAL A 56 -9.70 -7.09 -10.74
C VAL A 56 -8.77 -5.98 -10.32
N GLU A 57 -7.45 -6.19 -10.41
CA GLU A 57 -6.44 -5.14 -10.17
C GLU A 57 -6.14 -4.30 -11.43
N PRO A 58 -5.86 -2.99 -11.30
CA PRO A 58 -5.86 -2.20 -10.06
C PRO A 58 -7.28 -1.86 -9.60
N ASN A 59 -7.54 -2.00 -8.30
CA ASN A 59 -8.86 -1.71 -7.72
C ASN A 59 -8.88 -0.55 -6.71
N THR A 60 -7.72 -0.07 -6.25
CA THR A 60 -7.67 1.09 -5.34
C THR A 60 -7.70 2.40 -6.12
N LEU A 61 -8.21 3.46 -5.50
CA LEU A 61 -8.18 4.80 -6.08
C LEU A 61 -6.75 5.25 -6.43
N GLN A 62 -5.79 4.93 -5.56
CA GLN A 62 -4.38 5.27 -5.77
C GLN A 62 -3.83 4.59 -7.02
N ASP A 63 -4.00 3.28 -7.13
CA ASP A 63 -3.41 2.50 -8.22
C ASP A 63 -4.08 2.81 -9.57
N ILE A 64 -5.40 3.03 -9.57
CA ILE A 64 -6.12 3.47 -10.78
C ILE A 64 -5.64 4.85 -11.22
N LEU A 65 -5.40 5.76 -10.27
CA LEU A 65 -4.90 7.10 -10.57
C LEU A 65 -3.47 7.08 -11.08
N GLU A 66 -2.58 6.30 -10.45
CA GLU A 66 -1.20 6.09 -10.90
C GLU A 66 -1.18 5.51 -12.33
N GLN A 67 -1.95 4.46 -12.60
CA GLN A 67 -2.03 3.84 -13.93
C GLN A 67 -2.53 4.80 -15.01
N ALA A 68 -3.41 5.75 -14.66
CA ALA A 68 -3.93 6.73 -15.59
C ALA A 68 -2.95 7.90 -15.85
N ILE A 69 -2.23 8.36 -14.80
CA ILE A 69 -1.34 9.53 -14.87
C ILE A 69 0.04 9.14 -15.42
N GLU A 70 0.53 7.96 -15.08
CA GLU A 70 1.87 7.50 -15.47
C GLU A 70 2.13 7.56 -16.99
N PRO A 71 1.23 7.08 -17.89
CA PRO A 71 1.44 7.19 -19.32
C PRO A 71 1.53 8.64 -19.80
N TRP A 72 0.74 9.54 -19.20
CA TRP A 72 0.80 10.96 -19.52
C TRP A 72 2.14 11.56 -19.09
N LEU A 73 2.63 11.25 -17.89
CA LEU A 73 3.92 11.74 -17.41
C LEU A 73 5.09 11.24 -18.26
N ARG A 74 5.12 9.94 -18.59
CA ARG A 74 6.15 9.34 -19.45
C ARG A 74 6.14 9.95 -20.85
N SER A 75 4.96 10.09 -21.45
CA SER A 75 4.82 10.63 -22.82
C SER A 75 5.26 12.09 -22.93
N ASN A 76 5.21 12.85 -21.82
CA ASN A 76 5.67 14.22 -21.76
C ASN A 76 7.11 14.37 -21.22
N GLY A 77 7.80 13.26 -20.94
CA GLY A 77 9.20 13.27 -20.48
C GLY A 77 9.39 13.75 -19.04
N TYR A 78 8.35 13.74 -18.20
CA TYR A 78 8.46 14.12 -16.78
C TYR A 78 9.04 13.02 -15.91
N ILE A 79 8.91 11.76 -16.34
CA ILE A 79 9.48 10.58 -15.69
C ILE A 79 10.08 9.66 -16.77
N PRO A 80 11.18 8.94 -16.45
CA PRO A 80 11.86 8.06 -17.41
C PRO A 80 11.06 6.81 -17.80
#